data_AF-A0A640NB17-F1
#
_entry.id   AF-A0A640NB17-F1
#
_cell.length_a   1.000
_cell.length_b   1.000
_cell.length_c   1.000
_cell.angle_alpha   90.00
_cell.angle_beta   90.00
_cell.angle_gamma   90.00
#
_symmetry.space_group_name_H-M   'P 1'
#
loop_
_entity.id
_entity.type
_entity.pdbx_description
1 polymer ?
#
loop_
_entity_poly.entity_id
_entity_poly.type
_entity_poly.pdbx_seq_one_letter_code
_entity_poly.pdbx_strand_id
1 'polypeptide(L)'
;MMKKCIYIGFLMAAASVIIPLFIKGIYLLLLCLVIMGIGIGMALPCLDALITQGIEKEQRGTVTSFYSSMRFIGVAAGPPLYSFFMKGTDHEVFYLTSIFAAIGAVIAIIWIKPAKDAKNVKQKPEPTS
;
A
#
# COMPACT_ATOMS: atom_id res chain seq x y z
N MET A 1 6.06 14.85 -3.86
CA MET A 1 6.92 13.72 -3.46
C MET A 1 6.13 12.55 -2.90
N MET A 2 5.20 12.73 -1.94
CA MET A 2 4.49 11.62 -1.28
C MET A 2 3.80 10.63 -2.22
N LYS A 3 3.15 11.09 -3.29
CA LYS A 3 2.52 10.20 -4.30
C LYS A 3 3.52 9.25 -4.99
N LYS A 4 4.77 9.67 -5.18
CA LYS A 4 5.84 8.82 -5.76
C LYS A 4 6.30 7.77 -4.75
N CYS A 5 6.41 8.11 -3.46
CA CYS A 5 6.75 7.15 -2.42
C CYS A 5 5.69 6.06 -2.27
N ILE A 6 4.40 6.42 -2.35
CA ILE A 6 3.29 5.46 -2.34
C ILE A 6 3.40 4.54 -3.56
N TYR A 7 3.58 5.10 -4.76
CA TYR A 7 3.72 4.33 -5.99
C TYR A 7 4.89 3.34 -5.92
N ILE A 8 6.09 3.81 -5.51
CA ILE A 8 7.28 2.98 -5.37
C ILE A 8 7.07 1.89 -4.31
N GLY A 9 6.48 2.23 -3.16
CA GLY A 9 6.22 1.29 -2.08
C GLY A 9 5.26 0.17 -2.48
N PHE A 10 4.17 0.50 -3.18
CA PHE A 10 3.23 -0.50 -3.73
C PHE A 10 3.87 -1.36 -4.82
N LEU A 11 4.74 -0.79 -5.66
CA LEU A 11 5.46 -1.54 -6.69
C LEU A 11 6.47 -2.51 -6.07
N MET A 12 7.15 -2.08 -5.01
CA MET A 12 8.09 -2.91 -4.24
C MET A 12 7.36 -4.05 -3.52
N ALA A 13 6.20 -3.78 -2.93
CA ALA A 13 5.34 -4.80 -2.31
C ALA A 13 4.78 -5.78 -3.37
N ALA A 14 4.36 -5.31 -4.53
CA ALA A 14 3.90 -6.18 -5.62
C ALA A 14 5.03 -7.10 -6.11
N ALA A 15 6.23 -6.57 -6.31
CA ALA A 15 7.39 -7.34 -6.74
C ALA A 15 7.79 -8.42 -5.70
N SER A 16 7.73 -8.10 -4.40
CA SER A 16 8.11 -9.06 -3.35
C SER A 16 7.15 -10.24 -3.21
N VAL A 17 5.91 -10.11 -3.71
CA VAL A 17 4.91 -11.18 -3.63
C VAL A 17 4.98 -12.11 -4.87
N ILE A 18 5.54 -11.63 -5.99
CA ILE A 18 5.69 -12.40 -7.22
C ILE A 18 6.92 -13.33 -7.16
N ILE A 19 8.01 -12.88 -6.53
CA ILE A 19 9.28 -13.62 -6.47
C ILE A 19 9.15 -14.99 -5.74
N PRO A 20 8.43 -15.11 -4.61
CA PRO A 20 8.27 -16.38 -3.90
C PRO A 20 7.44 -17.44 -4.63
N LEU A 21 6.66 -17.07 -5.67
CA LEU A 21 5.86 -18.03 -6.44
C LEU A 21 6.71 -18.99 -7.28
N PHE A 22 7.90 -18.55 -7.69
CA PHE A 22 8.76 -19.31 -8.61
C PHE A 22 9.89 -20.06 -7.92
N ILE A 23 10.33 -19.61 -6.73
CA ILE A 23 11.51 -20.17 -6.05
C ILE A 23 11.17 -20.46 -4.58
N LYS A 24 11.26 -21.73 -4.19
CA LYS A 24 11.06 -22.18 -2.81
C LYS A 24 12.36 -22.05 -2.03
N GLY A 25 12.39 -21.16 -1.03
CA GLY A 25 13.53 -21.01 -0.12
C GLY A 25 13.22 -20.07 1.03
N ILE A 26 13.47 -20.52 2.27
CA ILE A 26 13.14 -19.74 3.48
C ILE A 26 13.90 -18.41 3.54
N TYR A 27 15.15 -18.38 3.06
CA TYR A 27 15.95 -17.15 2.96
C TYR A 27 15.39 -16.16 1.95
N LEU A 28 14.85 -16.66 0.83
CA LEU A 28 14.21 -15.81 -0.19
C LEU A 28 12.89 -15.22 0.32
N LEU A 29 12.10 -16.02 1.05
CA LEU A 29 10.88 -15.57 1.71
C LEU A 29 11.17 -14.47 2.74
N LEU A 30 12.20 -14.66 3.57
CA LEU A 30 12.67 -13.65 4.53
C LEU A 30 13.07 -12.35 3.84
N LEU A 31 13.85 -12.43 2.76
CA LEU A 31 14.25 -11.26 1.98
C LEU A 31 13.05 -10.53 1.39
N CYS A 32 12.09 -11.27 0.81
CA CYS A 32 10.85 -10.71 0.29
C CYS A 32 10.02 -10.05 1.38
N LEU A 33 9.94 -10.64 2.58
CA LEU A 33 9.24 -10.08 3.72
C LEU A 33 9.84 -8.75 4.16
N VAL A 34 11.18 -8.64 4.20
CA VAL A 34 11.88 -7.39 4.53
C VAL A 34 11.60 -6.31 3.49
N ILE A 35 11.72 -6.64 2.21
CA ILE A 35 11.43 -5.71 1.09
C ILE A 35 9.97 -5.24 1.15
N MET A 36 9.04 -6.17 1.38
CA MET A 36 7.63 -5.86 1.56
C MET A 36 7.39 -4.93 2.75
N GLY A 37 8.04 -5.22 3.89
CA GLY A 37 7.94 -4.42 5.11
C GLY A 37 8.42 -2.99 4.89
N ILE A 38 9.52 -2.79 4.16
CA ILE A 38 10.02 -1.46 3.79
C ILE A 38 9.03 -0.74 2.86
N GLY A 39 8.50 -1.44 1.85
CA GLY A 39 7.52 -0.88 0.92
C GLY A 39 6.24 -0.42 1.61
N ILE A 40 5.65 -1.29 2.45
CA ILE A 40 4.46 -1.02 3.25
C ILE A 40 4.73 0.10 4.26
N GLY A 41 5.88 0.06 4.95
CA GLY A 41 6.28 1.06 5.95
C GLY A 41 6.49 2.45 5.35
N MET A 42 6.86 2.54 4.09
CA MET A 42 6.94 3.82 3.37
C MET A 42 5.57 4.25 2.84
N ALA A 43 4.79 3.32 2.28
CA ALA A 43 3.52 3.62 1.62
C ALA A 43 2.41 4.02 2.59
N LEU A 44 2.24 3.31 3.71
CA LEU A 44 1.18 3.56 4.70
C LEU A 44 1.20 4.99 5.27
N PRO A 45 2.29 5.49 5.87
CA PRO A 45 2.31 6.85 6.41
C PRO A 45 2.15 7.92 5.33
N CYS A 46 2.66 7.67 4.11
CA CYS A 46 2.44 8.58 2.99
C CYS A 46 0.96 8.60 2.55
N LEU A 47 0.28 7.45 2.60
CA LEU A 47 -1.15 7.33 2.29
C LEU A 47 -1.99 7.98 3.38
N ASP A 48 -1.69 7.74 4.65
CA ASP A 48 -2.34 8.36 5.81
C ASP A 48 -2.18 9.90 5.77
N ALA A 49 -1.00 10.39 5.40
CA ALA A 49 -0.75 11.82 5.18
C ALA A 49 -1.55 12.36 3.99
N LEU A 50 -1.60 11.65 2.86
CA LEU A 50 -2.35 12.07 1.68
C LEU A 50 -3.86 12.18 1.97
N ILE A 51 -4.41 11.20 2.68
CA ILE A 51 -5.81 11.19 3.10
C ILE A 51 -6.06 12.38 4.01
N THR A 52 -5.27 12.56 5.07
CA THR A 52 -5.50 13.64 6.05
C THR A 52 -5.25 15.04 5.51
N GLN A 53 -4.36 15.24 4.52
CA GLN A 53 -4.12 16.53 3.87
C GLN A 53 -5.21 16.93 2.87
N GLY A 54 -5.92 15.96 2.28
CA GLY A 54 -6.96 16.20 1.28
C GLY A 54 -8.36 16.45 1.85
N ILE A 55 -8.53 16.39 3.18
CA ILE A 55 -9.84 16.51 3.84
C ILE A 55 -10.00 17.90 4.46
N GLU A 56 -11.14 18.54 4.22
CA GLU A 56 -11.54 19.78 4.90
C GLU A 56 -11.64 19.59 6.42
N LYS A 57 -11.32 20.65 7.17
CA LYS A 57 -11.25 20.59 8.64
C LYS A 57 -12.58 20.12 9.26
N GLU A 58 -13.73 20.52 8.71
CA GLU A 58 -15.04 20.10 9.21
C GLU A 58 -15.31 18.60 9.04
N GLN A 59 -14.80 17.96 7.99
CA GLN A 59 -15.12 16.55 7.64
C GLN A 59 -14.02 15.56 8.07
N ARG A 60 -12.90 16.05 8.61
CA ARG A 60 -11.72 15.23 8.94
C ARG A 60 -12.02 14.11 9.92
N GLY A 61 -12.87 14.35 10.92
CA GLY A 61 -13.29 13.35 11.89
C GLY A 61 -14.06 12.19 11.24
N THR A 62 -15.08 12.52 10.43
CA THR A 62 -15.94 11.56 9.74
C THR A 62 -15.17 10.72 8.71
N VAL A 63 -14.30 11.34 7.92
CA VAL A 63 -13.52 10.61 6.91
C VAL A 63 -12.46 9.72 7.58
N THR A 64 -11.81 10.20 8.65
CA THR A 64 -10.81 9.40 9.38
C THR A 64 -11.45 8.22 10.11
N SER A 65 -12.65 8.39 10.68
CA SER A 65 -13.38 7.29 11.31
C SER A 65 -13.79 6.23 10.29
N PHE A 66 -14.32 6.64 9.12
CA PHE A 66 -14.60 5.72 8.02
C PHE A 66 -13.36 4.96 7.54
N TYR A 67 -12.24 5.67 7.35
CA TYR A 67 -10.97 5.06 6.96
C TYR A 67 -10.49 4.02 7.98
N SER A 68 -10.55 4.37 9.27
CA SER A 68 -10.16 3.46 10.35
C SER A 68 -11.07 2.23 10.40
N SER A 69 -12.39 2.39 10.19
CA SER A 69 -13.33 1.27 10.10
C SER A 69 -12.98 0.29 8.99
N MET A 70 -12.66 0.78 7.78
CA MET A 70 -12.23 -0.08 6.68
C MET A 70 -10.96 -0.86 7.02
N ARG A 71 -10.00 -0.21 7.69
CA ARG A 71 -8.76 -0.87 8.16
C ARG A 71 -9.06 -1.97 9.17
N PHE A 72 -9.94 -1.74 10.13
CA PHE A 72 -10.34 -2.76 11.11
C PHE A 72 -11.04 -3.94 10.45
N ILE A 73 -11.90 -3.71 9.45
CA ILE A 73 -12.54 -4.78 8.68
C ILE A 73 -11.49 -5.66 8.01
N GLY A 74 -10.48 -5.05 7.37
CA GLY A 74 -9.38 -5.81 6.75
C GLY A 74 -8.60 -6.66 7.74
N VAL A 75 -8.24 -6.10 8.90
CA VAL A 75 -7.51 -6.83 9.96
C VAL A 75 -8.37 -7.93 10.57
N ALA A 76 -9.68 -7.74 10.71
CA ALA A 76 -10.60 -8.75 11.24
C ALA A 76 -10.88 -9.88 10.24
N ALA A 77 -11.05 -9.55 8.96
CA ALA A 77 -11.36 -10.53 7.91
C ALA A 77 -10.13 -11.30 7.43
N GLY A 78 -8.92 -10.73 7.55
CA GLY A 78 -7.67 -11.33 7.11
C GLY A 78 -7.42 -12.73 7.71
N PRO A 79 -7.29 -12.88 9.05
CA PRO A 79 -6.94 -14.16 9.66
C PRO A 79 -7.95 -15.29 9.38
N PRO A 80 -9.29 -15.08 9.46
CA PRO A 80 -10.25 -16.10 9.06
C PRO A 80 -10.13 -16.51 7.59
N LEU A 81 -9.92 -15.54 6.69
CA LEU A 81 -9.74 -15.81 5.27
C LEU A 81 -8.47 -16.66 5.04
N TYR A 82 -7.33 -16.25 5.60
CA TYR A 82 -6.09 -17.01 5.50
C TYR A 82 -6.18 -18.39 6.15
N SER A 83 -6.84 -18.51 7.32
CA SER A 83 -7.04 -19.77 8.02
C SER A 83 -7.89 -20.77 7.21
N PHE A 84 -8.86 -20.28 6.45
CA PHE A 84 -9.66 -21.13 5.56
C PHE A 84 -8.83 -21.72 4.41
N PHE A 85 -7.98 -20.90 3.77
CA PHE A 85 -7.11 -21.33 2.66
C PHE A 85 -5.87 -22.10 3.13
N MET A 86 -5.43 -21.95 4.39
CA MET A 86 -4.35 -22.74 4.99
C MET A 86 -4.70 -24.21 5.21
N LYS A 87 -5.98 -24.60 5.10
CA LYS A 87 -6.41 -26.00 5.22
C LYS A 87 -6.15 -26.82 3.95
N GLY A 88 -5.87 -26.16 2.83
CA GLY A 88 -5.54 -26.79 1.55
C GLY A 88 -4.03 -27.06 1.39
N THR A 89 -3.54 -26.99 0.16
CA THR A 89 -2.09 -27.11 -0.11
C THR A 89 -1.37 -25.82 0.28
N ASP A 90 -0.13 -25.88 0.80
CA ASP A 90 0.70 -24.71 1.17
C ASP A 90 0.74 -23.60 0.08
N HIS A 91 0.57 -23.98 -1.18
CA HIS A 91 0.56 -23.08 -2.33
C HIS A 91 -0.68 -22.18 -2.43
N GLU A 92 -1.83 -22.59 -1.90
CA GLU A 92 -3.08 -21.83 -1.99
C GLU A 92 -3.01 -20.48 -1.29
N VAL A 93 -2.31 -20.44 -0.15
CA VAL A 93 -2.11 -19.21 0.63
C VAL A 93 -1.22 -18.22 -0.13
N PHE A 94 -0.19 -18.72 -0.82
CA PHE A 94 0.67 -17.89 -1.65
C PHE A 94 -0.06 -17.33 -2.87
N TYR A 95 -0.90 -18.15 -3.52
CA TYR A 95 -1.76 -17.66 -4.61
C TYR A 95 -2.74 -16.60 -4.14
N LEU A 96 -3.42 -16.82 -3.01
CA LEU A 96 -4.34 -15.85 -2.43
C LEU A 96 -3.62 -14.53 -2.12
N THR A 97 -2.47 -14.60 -1.45
CA THR A 97 -1.65 -13.43 -1.13
C THR A 97 -1.24 -12.67 -2.39
N SER A 98 -0.84 -13.38 -3.44
CA SER A 98 -0.44 -12.79 -4.72
C SER A 98 -1.60 -12.12 -5.44
N ILE A 99 -2.77 -12.74 -5.48
CA ILE A 99 -3.98 -12.15 -6.09
C ILE A 99 -4.36 -10.87 -5.34
N PHE A 100 -4.42 -10.90 -4.01
CA PHE A 100 -4.75 -9.72 -3.22
C PHE A 100 -3.72 -8.60 -3.38
N ALA A 101 -2.42 -8.93 -3.40
CA ALA A 101 -1.36 -7.96 -3.63
C ALA A 101 -1.42 -7.37 -5.05
N ALA A 102 -1.67 -8.19 -6.07
CA ALA A 102 -1.81 -7.75 -7.45
C ALA A 102 -3.03 -6.83 -7.63
N ILE A 103 -4.18 -7.20 -7.06
CA ILE A 103 -5.39 -6.36 -7.07
C ILE A 103 -5.09 -5.03 -6.37
N GLY A 104 -4.47 -5.07 -5.19
CA GLY A 104 -4.08 -3.86 -4.46
C GLY A 104 -3.14 -2.96 -5.26
N ALA A 105 -2.14 -3.54 -5.93
CA ALA A 105 -1.20 -2.83 -6.78
C ALA A 105 -1.90 -2.23 -8.01
N VAL A 106 -2.80 -2.97 -8.67
CA VAL A 106 -3.57 -2.48 -9.83
C VAL A 106 -4.48 -1.33 -9.43
N ILE A 107 -5.21 -1.46 -8.32
CA ILE A 107 -6.06 -0.39 -7.78
C ILE A 107 -5.19 0.83 -7.46
N ALA A 108 -4.05 0.64 -6.79
CA ALA A 108 -3.11 1.71 -6.51
C ALA A 108 -2.63 2.39 -7.80
N ILE A 109 -2.23 1.64 -8.84
CA ILE A 109 -1.74 2.21 -10.09
C ILE A 109 -2.84 2.98 -10.85
N ILE A 110 -4.07 2.45 -10.90
CA ILE A 110 -5.17 3.07 -11.65
C ILE A 110 -5.71 4.31 -10.93
N TRP A 111 -5.92 4.22 -9.61
CA TRP A 111 -6.58 5.27 -8.83
C TRP A 111 -5.60 6.27 -8.22
N ILE A 112 -4.42 5.84 -7.82
CA ILE A 112 -3.32 6.74 -7.46
C ILE A 112 -2.62 7.13 -8.74
N LYS A 113 -3.30 7.91 -9.59
CA LYS A 113 -2.63 8.57 -10.72
C LYS A 113 -1.52 9.45 -10.13
N PRO A 114 -0.23 9.13 -10.37
CA PRO A 114 0.81 10.11 -10.10
C PRO A 114 0.46 11.31 -11.00
N ALA A 115 0.36 12.49 -10.41
CA ALA A 115 0.26 13.71 -11.20
C ALA A 115 1.54 13.78 -12.06
N LYS A 116 1.43 13.30 -13.31
CA LYS A 116 2.30 13.72 -14.39
C LYS A 116 2.02 15.21 -14.52
N ASP A 117 3.12 15.97 -14.48
CA ASP A 117 3.17 17.43 -14.64
C ASP A 117 2.94 18.27 -13.38
N ALA A 118 3.98 18.32 -12.54
CA ALA A 118 4.35 19.53 -11.82
C ALA A 118 5.60 20.19 -12.46
N LYS A 119 5.63 20.28 -13.80
CA LYS A 119 6.36 21.36 -14.46
C LYS A 119 5.37 22.52 -14.58
N ASN A 120 5.67 23.64 -13.90
CA ASN A 120 4.90 24.89 -13.84
C ASN A 120 3.84 25.02 -12.73
N VAL A 121 4.28 25.20 -11.48
CA VAL A 121 3.71 26.30 -10.68
C VAL A 121 4.87 27.21 -10.31
N LYS A 122 4.73 28.45 -10.76
CA LYS A 122 5.74 29.49 -10.85
C LYS A 122 6.19 29.97 -9.47
N GLN A 123 7.44 30.45 -9.47
CA GLN A 123 7.96 31.52 -8.63
C GLN A 123 6.90 32.51 -8.14
N LYS A 124 6.91 32.83 -6.84
CA LYS A 124 7.14 34.20 -6.33
C LYS A 124 7.34 34.17 -4.80
N PRO A 125 8.00 35.18 -4.20
CA PRO A 125 9.19 35.02 -3.37
C PRO A 125 8.87 35.22 -1.88
N GLU A 126 9.84 34.97 -1.02
CA GLU A 126 9.91 35.60 0.31
C GLU A 126 9.68 37.12 0.19
N PRO A 127 9.18 37.72 1.27
CA PRO A 127 9.95 38.81 1.83
C PRO A 127 10.20 38.58 3.32
N THR A 128 11.49 38.53 3.64
CA THR A 128 12.09 39.24 4.76
C THR A 128 11.41 40.58 5.01
N SER A 129 10.86 40.79 6.20
CA SER A 129 11.31 41.81 7.16
C SER A 129 10.60 41.67 8.50
#